data_AF-A0A410NWD4-F1
#
_entry.id   AF-A0A410NWD4-F1
#
_cell.length_a   1.000
_cell.length_b   1.000
_cell.length_c   1.000
_cell.angle_alpha   90.00
_cell.angle_beta   90.00
_cell.angle_gamma   90.00
#
_symmetry.space_group_name_H-M   'P 1'
#
loop_
_entity.id
_entity.type
_entity.pdbx_description
1 polymer ?
#
loop_
_entity_poly.entity_id
_entity_poly.type
_entity_poly.pdbx_seq_one_letter_code
_entity_poly.pdbx_strand_id
1 'polypeptide(L)'
;MNFIKRIFGSVQPRYLIRAYVLSAAFMAFMTWMMLSLDGAKPMHDRAATLAVFGVGALLFPFSKLVWDEIKRVMMGETVFFMNAIILMVLKVLVNFFLWGFSIFIAPLGILYLWFRSRNAAA
;
A
#
# COMPACT_ATOMS: atom_id res chain seq x y z
N MET A 1 -24.42 -0.80 4.43
CA MET A 1 -23.88 -0.26 3.15
C MET A 1 -23.31 1.17 3.24
N ASN A 2 -23.31 1.83 4.42
CA ASN A 2 -22.77 3.20 4.59
C ASN A 2 -21.32 3.27 5.12
N PHE A 3 -20.74 2.13 5.50
CA PHE A 3 -19.40 2.04 6.09
C PHE A 3 -18.29 2.20 5.06
N ILE A 4 -18.37 1.43 3.97
CA ILE A 4 -17.44 1.50 2.83
C ILE A 4 -17.52 2.88 2.18
N LYS A 5 -18.73 3.43 1.95
CA LYS A 5 -18.88 4.80 1.40
C LYS A 5 -18.29 5.90 2.29
N ARG A 6 -18.31 5.76 3.62
CA ARG A 6 -17.67 6.73 4.55
C ARG A 6 -16.15 6.63 4.60
N ILE A 7 -15.61 5.40 4.59
CA ILE A 7 -14.16 5.18 4.58
C ILE A 7 -13.54 5.62 3.24
N PHE A 8 -14.15 5.22 2.13
CA PHE A 8 -13.70 5.62 0.79
C PHE A 8 -14.08 7.06 0.43
N GLY A 9 -15.09 7.65 1.08
CA GLY A 9 -15.47 9.05 0.91
C GLY A 9 -14.59 10.04 1.67
N SER A 10 -13.94 9.61 2.76
CA SER A 10 -12.99 10.45 3.52
C SER A 10 -11.57 10.44 2.94
N VAL A 11 -11.26 9.49 2.05
CA VAL A 11 -9.98 9.39 1.34
C VAL A 11 -10.15 9.89 -0.09
N GLN A 12 -9.27 10.78 -0.56
CA GLN A 12 -9.36 11.30 -1.93
C GLN A 12 -9.28 10.16 -2.96
N PRO A 13 -10.27 10.01 -3.86
CA PRO A 13 -10.28 8.92 -4.86
C PRO A 13 -9.04 8.88 -5.75
N ARG A 14 -8.50 10.07 -6.09
CA ARG A 14 -7.27 10.22 -6.87
C ARG A 14 -6.05 9.60 -6.18
N TYR A 15 -5.99 9.62 -4.85
CA TYR A 15 -4.91 9.01 -4.08
C TYR A 15 -4.99 7.49 -4.11
N LEU A 16 -6.19 6.93 -3.89
CA LEU A 16 -6.46 5.49 -3.95
C LEU A 16 -6.12 4.91 -5.32
N ILE A 17 -6.58 5.55 -6.41
CA ILE A 17 -6.30 5.09 -7.78
C ILE A 17 -4.79 5.02 -8.02
N ARG A 18 -4.03 6.05 -7.63
CA ARG A 18 -2.56 6.05 -7.78
C ARG A 18 -1.89 4.93 -6.98
N ALA A 19 -2.38 4.66 -5.77
CA ALA A 19 -1.85 3.59 -4.94
C ALA A 19 -2.16 2.20 -5.55
N TYR A 20 -3.36 1.99 -6.07
CA TYR A 20 -3.73 0.73 -6.74
C TYR A 20 -2.97 0.50 -8.04
N VAL A 21 -2.73 1.55 -8.84
CA VAL A 21 -1.89 1.43 -10.04
C VAL A 21 -0.47 1.00 -9.67
N LEU A 22 0.08 1.56 -8.59
CA LEU A 22 1.42 1.19 -8.13
C LEU A 22 1.46 -0.24 -7.55
N SER A 23 0.44 -0.67 -6.81
CA SER A 23 0.37 -2.05 -6.30
C SER A 23 0.18 -3.07 -7.42
N ALA A 24 -0.60 -2.74 -8.45
CA ALA A 24 -0.74 -3.57 -9.64
C ALA A 24 0.59 -3.72 -10.38
N ALA A 25 1.37 -2.63 -10.50
CA ALA A 25 2.71 -2.68 -11.10
C ALA A 25 3.67 -3.58 -10.30
N PHE A 26 3.68 -3.48 -8.97
CA PHE A 26 4.50 -4.36 -8.13
C PHE A 26 4.06 -5.81 -8.18
N MET A 27 2.75 -6.06 -8.18
CA MET A 27 2.21 -7.41 -8.35
C MET A 27 2.67 -7.99 -9.69
N ALA A 28 2.47 -7.28 -10.80
CA ALA A 28 2.91 -7.72 -12.12
C ALA A 28 4.41 -8.02 -12.16
N PHE A 29 5.25 -7.12 -11.63
CA PHE A 29 6.69 -7.32 -11.55
C PHE A 29 7.08 -8.55 -10.73
N MET A 30 6.49 -8.74 -9.54
CA MET A 30 6.76 -9.90 -8.69
C MET A 30 6.28 -11.21 -9.31
N THR A 31 5.12 -11.21 -9.99
CA THR A 31 4.64 -12.39 -10.72
C THR A 31 5.54 -12.74 -11.90
N TRP A 32 6.02 -11.75 -12.66
CA TRP A 32 6.96 -11.97 -13.76
C TRP A 32 8.29 -12.52 -13.25
N MET A 33 8.81 -11.96 -12.16
CA MET A 33 10.04 -12.44 -11.51
C MET A 33 9.89 -13.88 -11.02
N MET A 34 8.75 -14.21 -10.41
CA MET A 34 8.44 -15.57 -9.97
C MET A 34 8.40 -16.56 -11.15
N LEU A 35 7.74 -16.21 -12.25
CA LEU A 35 7.66 -17.05 -13.45
C LEU A 35 9.01 -17.21 -14.15
N SER A 36 9.90 -16.23 -14.02
CA SER A 36 11.22 -16.22 -14.66
C SER A 36 12.30 -16.96 -13.85
N LEU A 37 12.13 -17.06 -12.52
CA LEU A 37 13.09 -17.71 -11.62
C LEU A 37 12.73 -19.16 -11.28
N ASP A 38 11.46 -19.56 -11.34
CA ASP A 38 11.02 -20.89 -10.88
C ASP A 38 11.00 -21.95 -11.99
N GLY A 39 12.12 -22.67 -12.12
CA GLY A 39 12.12 -24.05 -12.61
C GLY A 39 11.47 -24.99 -11.58
N ALA A 40 10.24 -25.43 -11.84
CA ALA A 40 9.57 -26.55 -11.16
C ALA A 40 9.09 -26.38 -9.68
N LYS A 41 8.41 -25.27 -9.32
CA LYS A 41 7.54 -25.27 -8.13
C LYS A 41 6.17 -25.91 -8.42
N PRO A 42 5.57 -26.68 -7.48
CA PRO A 42 4.23 -27.23 -7.62
C PRO A 42 3.18 -26.15 -7.87
N MET A 43 2.17 -26.44 -8.71
CA MET A 43 1.09 -25.52 -9.08
C MET A 43 0.36 -24.92 -7.85
N HIS A 44 0.23 -25.70 -6.78
CA HIS A 44 -0.40 -25.27 -5.52
C HIS A 44 0.35 -24.13 -4.83
N ASP A 45 1.68 -24.19 -4.77
CA ASP A 45 2.49 -23.14 -4.15
C ASP A 45 2.44 -21.83 -4.94
N ARG A 46 2.25 -21.94 -6.26
CA ARG A 46 2.06 -20.79 -7.15
C ARG A 46 0.75 -20.09 -6.89
N ALA A 47 -0.34 -20.85 -6.75
CA ALA A 47 -1.66 -20.29 -6.45
C ALA A 47 -1.69 -19.59 -5.07
N ALA A 48 -1.09 -20.20 -4.05
CA ALA A 48 -0.98 -19.59 -2.73
C ALA A 48 -0.18 -18.28 -2.76
N THR A 49 0.96 -18.25 -3.47
CA THR A 49 1.79 -17.05 -3.61
C THR A 49 1.04 -15.91 -4.34
N LEU A 50 0.33 -16.25 -5.42
CA LEU A 50 -0.50 -15.28 -6.15
C LEU A 50 -1.64 -14.73 -5.29
N ALA A 51 -2.26 -15.57 -4.46
CA ALA A 51 -3.29 -15.12 -3.53
C ALA A 51 -2.73 -14.12 -2.51
N VAL A 52 -1.55 -14.39 -1.95
CA VAL A 52 -0.87 -13.46 -1.03
C VAL A 52 -0.54 -12.13 -1.72
N PHE A 53 -0.04 -12.16 -2.96
CA PHE A 53 0.23 -10.94 -3.73
C PHE A 53 -1.05 -10.16 -4.04
N GLY A 54 -2.15 -10.84 -4.39
CA GLY A 54 -3.44 -10.21 -4.63
C GLY A 54 -3.98 -9.53 -3.35
N VAL A 55 -3.91 -10.22 -2.22
CA VAL A 55 -4.29 -9.67 -0.91
C VAL A 55 -3.43 -8.46 -0.55
N GLY A 56 -2.11 -8.55 -0.71
CA GLY A 56 -1.17 -7.44 -0.51
C GLY A 56 -1.47 -6.25 -1.43
N ALA A 57 -1.81 -6.49 -2.69
CA ALA A 57 -2.15 -5.44 -3.65
C ALA A 57 -3.45 -4.69 -3.29
N LEU A 58 -4.42 -5.40 -2.68
CA LEU A 58 -5.66 -4.80 -2.18
C LEU A 58 -5.46 -4.00 -0.89
N LEU A 59 -4.58 -4.49 0.00
CA LEU A 59 -4.30 -3.90 1.30
C LEU A 59 -3.31 -2.72 1.22
N PHE A 60 -2.46 -2.68 0.20
CA PHE A 60 -1.42 -1.67 -0.01
C PHE A 60 -1.86 -0.21 0.20
N PRO A 61 -2.99 0.29 -0.36
CA PRO A 61 -3.40 1.68 -0.16
C PRO A 61 -3.62 2.03 1.32
N PHE A 62 -4.05 1.08 2.15
CA PHE A 62 -4.26 1.29 3.58
C PHE A 62 -2.92 1.38 4.32
N SER A 63 -1.96 0.51 3.99
CA SER A 63 -0.61 0.58 4.55
C SER A 63 0.12 1.87 4.16
N LYS A 64 -0.08 2.31 2.92
CA LYS A 64 0.46 3.58 2.42
C LYS A 64 -0.13 4.78 3.15
N LEU A 65 -1.42 4.74 3.45
CA LEU A 65 -2.08 5.79 4.24
C LEU A 65 -1.44 5.91 5.64
N VAL A 66 -1.16 4.78 6.31
CA VAL A 66 -0.46 4.79 7.61
C VAL A 66 0.92 5.44 7.47
N TRP A 67 1.68 5.06 6.45
CA TRP A 67 3.02 5.63 6.21
C TRP A 67 2.99 7.12 5.93
N ASP A 68 2.03 7.58 5.14
CA ASP A 68 1.91 9.01 4.81
C ASP A 68 1.55 9.82 6.06
N GLU A 69 0.70 9.31 6.95
CA GLU A 69 0.43 9.95 8.25
C GLU A 69 1.63 9.90 9.19
N ILE A 70 2.35 8.77 9.29
CA ILE A 70 3.59 8.67 10.09
C ILE A 70 4.62 9.69 9.61
N LYS A 71 4.88 9.77 8.30
CA LYS A 71 5.79 10.77 7.74
C LYS A 71 5.33 12.19 8.04
N ARG A 72 4.03 12.47 7.94
CA ARG A 72 3.48 13.80 8.23
C ARG A 72 3.70 14.17 9.70
N VAL A 73 3.54 13.22 10.63
CA VAL A 73 3.83 13.44 12.05
C VAL A 73 5.33 13.60 12.30
N MET A 74 6.18 12.79 11.66
CA MET A 74 7.63 12.83 11.84
C MET A 74 8.27 14.09 11.25
N MET A 75 7.84 14.51 10.05
CA MET A 75 8.42 15.65 9.35
C MET A 75 7.73 16.97 9.71
N GLY A 76 6.46 16.94 10.14
CA GLY A 76 5.70 18.17 10.41
C GLY A 76 5.68 19.09 9.19
N GLU A 77 6.17 20.32 9.37
CA GLU A 77 6.31 21.34 8.31
C GLU A 77 7.72 21.38 7.68
N THR A 78 8.61 20.46 8.07
CA THR A 78 9.98 20.45 7.56
C THR A 78 10.06 19.91 6.12
N VAL A 79 10.78 20.63 5.27
CA VAL A 79 11.00 20.24 3.87
C VAL A 79 12.46 19.82 3.71
N PHE A 80 12.67 18.56 3.34
CA PHE A 80 14.01 18.04 3.03
C PHE A 80 14.35 18.26 1.56
N PHE A 81 15.46 18.95 1.30
CA PHE A 81 16.03 19.06 -0.04
C PHE A 81 17.06 17.95 -0.25
N MET A 82 16.81 17.10 -1.25
CA MET A 82 17.69 16.00 -1.63
C MET A 82 17.65 15.83 -3.15
N ASN A 83 18.69 15.20 -3.72
CA ASN A 83 18.74 14.84 -5.13
C ASN A 83 17.46 14.07 -5.54
N ALA A 84 16.83 14.52 -6.64
CA ALA A 84 15.60 13.97 -7.18
C ALA A 84 15.69 12.46 -7.45
N ILE A 85 16.83 11.97 -7.94
CA ILE A 85 17.04 10.54 -8.22
C ILE A 85 16.98 9.74 -6.93
N ILE A 86 17.69 10.19 -5.88
CA ILE A 86 17.72 9.52 -4.58
C ILE A 86 16.33 9.53 -3.95
N LEU A 87 15.62 10.66 -4.02
CA LEU A 87 14.24 10.77 -3.53
C LEU A 87 13.30 9.78 -4.25
N MET A 88 13.40 9.64 -5.57
CA MET A 88 12.56 8.71 -6.31
C MET A 88 12.86 7.25 -5.96
N VAL A 89 14.14 6.87 -5.87
CA VAL A 89 14.54 5.51 -5.47
C VAL A 89 14.03 5.18 -4.08
N LEU A 90 14.26 6.06 -3.10
CA LEU A 90 13.76 5.87 -1.74
C LEU A 90 12.23 5.74 -1.72
N LYS A 91 11.52 6.55 -2.51
CA LYS A 91 10.07 6.49 -2.62
C LYS A 91 9.59 5.15 -3.18
N VAL A 92 10.27 4.60 -4.19
CA VAL A 92 9.92 3.27 -4.73
C VAL A 92 10.22 2.18 -3.71
N LEU A 93 11.39 2.20 -3.07
CA LEU A 93 11.79 1.23 -2.06
C LEU A 93 10.81 1.17 -0.90
N VAL A 94 10.44 2.34 -0.36
CA VAL A 94 9.49 2.40 0.76
C VAL A 94 8.11 1.87 0.34
N ASN A 95 7.63 2.22 -0.86
CA ASN A 95 6.36 1.67 -1.34
C ASN A 95 6.43 0.14 -1.54
N PHE A 96 7.57 -0.39 -1.98
CA PHE A 96 7.77 -1.83 -2.10
C PHE A 96 7.72 -2.53 -0.73
N PHE A 97 8.40 -1.99 0.28
CA PHE A 97 8.30 -2.50 1.65
C PHE A 97 6.88 -2.43 2.21
N LEU A 98 6.16 -1.32 1.99
CA LEU A 98 4.77 -1.19 2.42
C LEU A 98 3.83 -2.19 1.75
N TRP A 99 4.10 -2.53 0.48
CA TRP A 99 3.35 -3.56 -0.24
C TRP A 99 3.63 -4.95 0.34
N GLY A 100 4.90 -5.31 0.58
CA GLY A 100 5.27 -6.59 1.17
C GLY A 100 4.77 -6.78 2.61
N PHE A 101 4.83 -5.74 3.44
CA PHE A 101 4.33 -5.76 4.82
C PHE A 101 2.86 -5.35 4.95
N SER A 102 2.13 -5.30 3.83
CA SER A 102 0.80 -4.72 3.83
C SER A 102 -0.17 -5.47 4.74
N ILE A 103 -0.05 -6.80 4.83
CA ILE A 103 -0.88 -7.64 5.70
C ILE A 103 -0.80 -7.23 7.17
N PHE A 104 0.37 -6.78 7.64
CA PHE A 104 0.58 -6.35 9.03
C PHE A 104 0.20 -4.88 9.25
N ILE A 105 0.50 -4.01 8.29
CA ILE A 105 0.33 -2.56 8.44
C ILE A 105 -1.09 -2.10 8.08
N ALA A 106 -1.74 -2.75 7.11
CA ALA A 106 -3.07 -2.36 6.66
C ALA A 106 -4.17 -2.42 7.73
N PRO A 107 -4.21 -3.39 8.68
CA PRO A 107 -5.14 -3.37 9.80
C PRO A 107 -5.08 -2.06 10.60
N LEU A 108 -3.88 -1.50 10.81
CA LEU A 108 -3.70 -0.20 11.46
C LEU A 108 -4.29 0.93 10.62
N GLY A 109 -4.15 0.88 9.29
CA GLY A 109 -4.72 1.86 8.37
C GLY A 109 -6.24 1.86 8.37
N ILE A 110 -6.85 0.67 8.40
CA ILE A 110 -8.31 0.51 8.51
C ILE A 110 -8.81 1.05 9.86
N LEU A 111 -8.10 0.73 10.95
CA LEU A 111 -8.43 1.23 12.29
C LEU A 111 -8.30 2.75 12.38
N TYR A 112 -7.25 3.34 11.79
CA TYR A 112 -7.05 4.78 11.71
C TYR A 112 -8.21 5.47 10.99
N LEU A 113 -8.61 4.93 9.82
CA LEU A 113 -9.75 5.44 9.07
C LEU A 113 -11.07 5.34 9.85
N TRP A 114 -11.23 4.28 10.65
CA TRP A 114 -12.39 4.10 11.50
C TRP A 114 -12.50 5.20 12.57
N PHE A 115 -11.43 5.48 13.32
CA PHE A 115 -11.41 6.56 14.31
C PHE A 115 -11.63 7.94 13.66
N ARG A 116 -10.98 8.20 12.52
CA ARG A 116 -11.13 9.48 11.82
C ARG A 116 -12.54 9.69 11.27
N SER A 117 -13.16 8.65 10.72
CA SER A 117 -14.56 8.73 10.27
C SER A 117 -15.56 8.90 11.41
N ARG A 118 -15.20 8.51 12.64
CA ARG A 118 -16.05 8.66 13.83
C ARG A 118 -15.99 10.09 14.36
N ASN A 119 -14.81 10.69 14.37
CA ASN A 119 -14.60 12.08 14.80
C ASN A 119 -15.13 13.11 13.79
N ALA A 120 -15.19 12.78 12.49
CA ALA A 120 -15.77 13.66 11.47
C ALA A 120 -17.31 13.70 11.47
N ALA A 121 -17.96 12.85 12.28
CA ALA A 121 -19.42 12.76 12.40
C ALA A 121 -19.94 13.23 13.77
N ALA A 122 -19.07 13.78 14.62
CA ALA A 122 -19.38 14.45 15.88
C ALA A 122 -19.15 15.96 15.70
#